data_AF-A0AAD7LSS4-F1
#
_entry.id   AF-A0AAD7LSS4-F1
#
_cell.length_a   1.000
_cell.length_b   1.000
_cell.length_c   1.000
_cell.angle_alpha   90.00
_cell.angle_beta   90.00
_cell.angle_gamma   90.00
#
_symmetry.space_group_name_H-M   'P 1'
#
loop_
_entity.id
_entity.type
_entity.pdbx_description
1 polymer ?
#
loop_
_entity_poly.entity_id
_entity_poly.type
_entity_poly.pdbx_seq_one_letter_code
_entity_poly.pdbx_strand_id
1 'polypeptide(L)'
;MAANGSTSGQPQFIASTGNRSSSNAPLIDNSDTEQIIVPDKTSWKNLFAYIGPGFLVSIAYIDPGNFETDLQAGAKYKYELLWIILVASCAALIIQSLAANLGVVTGKHLAEHCRAEYPRVPNFILWFFAEIAVIACDIPEVIGTAFALNILFSIPVWIGVLLTGLSTLVLLALQQYGVRKLEFLIAFLVFTIAACFFVELGYAKPAAKEVLHGLFVPQLKGDGATGLAISLLGAMVMPHNLFLHSALVLSRKIPRSVGGIKEACRFYMIESAFALTIAFFINVSVISVSGAVCNSSNINAEDQRNCQDLDLNKASFLLRNVLGSWSSKLFAIALLASGQSSTITGTYAGQYVMQGFLDLRLEPWIRNLLTRCLAIVPSLIVAGHWRLCWGWAADNYCIYDFIVRAPFYSDSTSQVH
;
A
#
# COMPACT_ATOMS: atom_id res chain seq x y z
N MET A 1 -83.95 -25.97 1.31
CA MET A 1 -82.49 -25.76 1.35
C MET A 1 -82.29 -24.31 1.79
N ALA A 2 -82.33 -24.00 3.09
CA ALA A 2 -81.21 -24.09 4.05
C ALA A 2 -80.09 -23.08 3.68
N ALA A 3 -79.96 -21.90 4.31
CA ALA A 3 -79.38 -21.62 5.65
C ALA A 3 -77.84 -21.85 5.67
N ASN A 4 -76.92 -21.04 6.24
CA ASN A 4 -76.86 -19.76 6.99
C ASN A 4 -75.43 -19.15 6.79
N GLY A 5 -75.01 -17.96 7.24
CA GLY A 5 -75.64 -16.82 7.95
C GLY A 5 -74.63 -15.81 8.54
N SER A 6 -75.12 -14.70 9.13
CA SER A 6 -74.48 -13.77 10.10
C SER A 6 -73.06 -13.20 9.89
N THR A 7 -73.02 -11.94 9.44
CA THR A 7 -72.38 -10.75 10.06
C THR A 7 -71.44 -10.87 11.28
N SER A 8 -70.30 -10.14 11.21
CA SER A 8 -69.62 -9.32 12.25
C SER A 8 -68.09 -9.35 12.02
N GLY A 9 -67.28 -8.35 12.33
CA GLY A 9 -67.48 -6.96 12.76
C GLY A 9 -66.09 -6.30 12.88
N GLN A 10 -65.96 -4.99 12.67
CA GLN A 10 -64.71 -4.30 13.04
C GLN A 10 -64.53 -4.32 14.57
N PRO A 11 -63.29 -4.13 15.04
CA PRO A 11 -63.04 -2.87 15.72
C PRO A 11 -61.79 -2.14 15.22
N GLN A 12 -61.93 -0.84 14.98
CA GLN A 12 -60.82 0.09 15.20
C GLN A 12 -60.51 0.10 16.70
N PHE A 13 -59.23 0.20 17.09
CA PHE A 13 -58.85 0.61 18.43
C PHE A 13 -57.80 1.71 18.38
N ILE A 14 -58.10 2.83 19.04
CA ILE A 14 -57.20 3.95 19.30
C ILE A 14 -56.93 3.97 20.81
N ALA A 15 -55.67 3.79 21.20
CA ALA A 15 -55.05 4.14 22.49
C ALA A 15 -53.55 3.76 22.38
N SER A 16 -52.58 4.46 22.96
CA SER A 16 -52.56 5.66 23.81
C SER A 16 -51.24 6.41 23.60
N THR A 17 -51.22 7.71 23.86
CA THR A 17 -49.98 8.51 23.96
C THR A 17 -49.02 7.95 25.03
N GLY A 18 -47.77 7.72 24.63
CA GLY A 18 -46.67 7.31 25.51
C GLY A 18 -45.37 8.02 25.14
N ASN A 19 -45.18 9.24 25.63
CA ASN A 19 -44.02 10.08 25.32
C ASN A 19 -42.80 9.66 26.16
N ARG A 20 -41.71 9.15 25.55
CA ARG A 20 -40.36 9.17 26.16
C ARG A 20 -39.22 8.90 25.16
N SER A 21 -38.41 9.94 24.94
CA SER A 21 -36.95 9.91 24.78
C SER A 21 -36.32 8.80 23.93
N SER A 22 -36.09 9.06 22.64
CA SER A 22 -34.74 9.22 22.06
C SER A 22 -34.82 9.34 20.54
N SER A 23 -34.55 10.53 20.01
CA SER A 23 -34.48 10.75 18.56
C SER A 23 -33.14 10.28 18.00
N ASN A 24 -32.83 8.99 18.18
CA ASN A 24 -31.82 8.31 17.38
C ASN A 24 -32.43 7.96 16.02
N ALA A 25 -32.74 8.99 15.23
CA ALA A 25 -32.98 8.81 13.81
C ALA A 25 -31.67 8.26 13.19
N PRO A 26 -31.72 7.15 12.42
CA PRO A 26 -30.52 6.62 11.80
C PRO A 26 -30.06 7.57 10.69
N LEU A 27 -29.03 8.37 10.96
CA LEU A 27 -28.43 9.29 9.97
C LEU A 27 -27.61 8.58 8.88
N ILE A 28 -27.79 7.26 8.70
CA ILE A 28 -27.33 6.50 7.53
C ILE A 28 -28.42 5.48 7.13
N ASP A 29 -29.63 5.97 6.88
CA ASP A 29 -30.55 5.28 5.95
C ASP A 29 -30.14 5.65 4.51
N ASN A 30 -29.06 5.02 4.01
CA ASN A 30 -28.60 5.09 2.61
C ASN A 30 -27.34 4.22 2.32
N SER A 31 -27.23 3.02 2.90
CA SER A 31 -26.18 2.04 2.56
C SER A 31 -26.35 1.35 1.19
N ASP A 32 -27.41 1.70 0.46
CA ASP A 32 -27.69 1.23 -0.90
C ASP A 32 -27.13 2.14 -2.03
N THR A 33 -26.64 3.34 -1.72
CA THR A 33 -26.47 4.42 -2.71
C THR A 33 -25.17 4.40 -3.54
N GLU A 34 -24.14 3.62 -3.17
CA GLU A 34 -22.90 3.47 -3.97
C GLU A 34 -22.54 2.01 -4.32
N GLN A 35 -23.43 1.04 -4.08
CA GLN A 35 -23.15 -0.35 -4.45
C GLN A 35 -23.28 -0.55 -5.97
N ILE A 36 -22.14 -0.65 -6.67
CA ILE A 36 -22.10 -0.79 -8.13
C ILE A 36 -22.76 -2.12 -8.53
N ILE A 37 -23.91 -2.01 -9.21
CA ILE A 37 -24.66 -3.14 -9.77
C ILE A 37 -23.93 -3.62 -11.03
N VAL A 38 -23.40 -4.84 -10.99
CA VAL A 38 -22.80 -5.47 -12.17
C VAL A 38 -23.91 -6.09 -13.03
N PRO A 39 -23.96 -5.82 -14.35
CA PRO A 39 -25.02 -6.36 -15.20
C PRO A 39 -24.82 -7.85 -15.55
N ASP A 40 -25.91 -8.63 -15.57
CA ASP A 40 -25.94 -10.10 -15.73
C ASP A 40 -25.51 -10.66 -17.12
N LYS A 41 -24.69 -9.95 -17.91
CA LYS A 41 -24.28 -10.42 -19.25
C LYS A 41 -22.77 -10.49 -19.45
N THR A 42 -22.30 -11.71 -19.73
CA THR A 42 -20.92 -12.07 -20.07
C THR A 42 -20.37 -11.22 -21.21
N SER A 43 -19.61 -10.18 -20.87
CA SER A 43 -18.89 -9.33 -21.81
C SER A 43 -17.76 -8.58 -21.11
N TRP A 44 -16.81 -8.06 -21.89
CA TRP A 44 -15.67 -7.27 -21.38
C TRP A 44 -16.11 -6.03 -20.57
N LYS A 45 -17.35 -5.57 -20.77
CA LYS A 45 -18.00 -4.52 -19.98
C LYS A 45 -18.16 -4.88 -18.49
N ASN A 46 -18.33 -6.16 -18.15
CA ASN A 46 -18.35 -6.62 -16.75
C ASN A 46 -16.96 -6.57 -16.12
N LEU A 47 -15.92 -6.90 -16.89
CA LEU A 47 -14.54 -6.76 -16.42
C LEU A 47 -14.23 -5.31 -16.03
N PHE A 48 -14.64 -4.33 -16.85
CA PHE A 48 -14.57 -2.90 -16.52
C PHE A 48 -15.51 -2.42 -15.39
N ALA A 49 -16.43 -3.27 -14.92
CA ALA A 49 -17.23 -3.00 -13.72
C ALA A 49 -16.56 -3.55 -12.45
N TYR A 50 -15.85 -4.68 -12.55
CA TYR A 50 -15.06 -5.26 -11.45
C TYR A 50 -13.73 -4.55 -11.24
N ILE A 51 -13.02 -4.15 -12.32
CA ILE A 51 -11.76 -3.40 -12.26
C ILE A 51 -11.86 -2.21 -11.29
N GLY A 52 -10.90 -2.15 -10.37
CA GLY A 52 -10.76 -1.15 -9.30
C GLY A 52 -9.96 -1.72 -8.11
N PRO A 53 -10.52 -2.67 -7.33
CA PRO A 53 -9.91 -3.21 -6.11
C PRO A 53 -8.48 -3.75 -6.28
N GLY A 54 -8.19 -4.47 -7.37
CA GLY A 54 -6.86 -5.02 -7.64
C GLY A 54 -5.80 -3.94 -7.87
N PHE A 55 -6.16 -2.80 -8.47
CA PHE A 55 -5.27 -1.67 -8.62
C PHE A 55 -4.98 -0.96 -7.29
N LEU A 56 -5.99 -0.78 -6.43
CA LEU A 56 -5.77 -0.28 -5.06
C LEU A 56 -4.78 -1.18 -4.31
N VAL A 57 -4.98 -2.49 -4.36
CA VAL A 57 -4.13 -3.47 -3.67
C VAL A 57 -2.72 -3.50 -4.25
N SER A 58 -2.54 -3.21 -5.55
CA SER A 58 -1.23 -3.18 -6.20
C SER A 58 -0.35 -2.00 -5.78
N ILE A 59 -0.92 -0.86 -5.37
CA ILE A 59 -0.14 0.33 -4.92
C ILE A 59 0.80 -0.01 -3.79
N ALA A 60 0.35 -0.84 -2.85
CA ALA A 60 1.14 -1.25 -1.69
C ALA A 60 2.52 -1.80 -2.11
N TYR A 61 2.59 -2.52 -3.23
CA TYR A 61 3.82 -3.12 -3.77
C TYR A 61 4.70 -2.13 -4.55
N ILE A 62 4.29 -0.86 -4.65
CA ILE A 62 4.88 0.22 -5.44
C ILE A 62 4.96 1.50 -4.57
N ASP A 63 4.99 1.34 -3.25
CA ASP A 63 5.12 2.44 -2.28
C ASP A 63 6.61 2.88 -2.13
N PRO A 64 6.89 4.01 -1.45
CA PRO A 64 8.26 4.45 -1.26
C PRO A 64 9.13 3.48 -0.42
N GLY A 65 8.52 2.68 0.45
CA GLY A 65 9.22 1.65 1.23
C GLY A 65 9.73 0.51 0.36
N ASN A 66 8.90 -0.05 -0.53
CA ASN A 66 9.35 -1.03 -1.52
C ASN A 66 10.45 -0.45 -2.42
N PHE A 67 10.28 0.79 -2.91
CA PHE A 67 11.33 1.44 -3.71
C PHE A 67 12.67 1.57 -2.99
N GLU A 68 12.71 1.90 -1.70
CA GLU A 68 13.96 1.97 -0.96
C GLU A 68 14.66 0.60 -0.92
N THR A 69 13.93 -0.47 -0.60
CA THR A 69 14.51 -1.83 -0.56
C THR A 69 14.92 -2.36 -1.95
N ASP A 70 14.14 -2.06 -2.99
CA ASP A 70 14.46 -2.41 -4.38
C ASP A 70 15.71 -1.67 -4.87
N LEU A 71 15.79 -0.35 -4.63
CA LEU A 71 16.97 0.45 -4.98
C LEU A 71 18.23 -0.09 -4.30
N GLN A 72 18.16 -0.43 -3.01
CA GLN A 72 19.28 -1.05 -2.28
C GLN A 72 19.65 -2.44 -2.81
N ALA A 73 18.67 -3.26 -3.16
CA ALA A 73 18.88 -4.59 -3.75
C ALA A 73 19.63 -4.51 -5.08
N GLY A 74 19.22 -3.59 -5.96
CA GLY A 74 19.90 -3.32 -7.22
C GLY A 74 21.31 -2.76 -7.02
N ALA A 75 21.49 -1.83 -6.08
CA ALA A 75 22.79 -1.18 -5.86
C ALA A 75 23.86 -2.14 -5.32
N LYS A 76 23.48 -3.07 -4.42
CA LYS A 76 24.41 -4.00 -3.75
C LYS A 76 24.63 -5.31 -4.52
N TYR A 77 23.57 -5.91 -5.05
CA TYR A 77 23.61 -7.26 -5.64
C TYR A 77 23.18 -7.28 -7.11
N LYS A 78 23.10 -6.11 -7.76
CA LYS A 78 22.82 -5.92 -9.19
C LYS A 78 21.48 -6.54 -9.62
N TYR A 79 21.49 -7.80 -10.04
CA TYR A 79 20.32 -8.54 -10.51
C TYR A 79 20.11 -9.86 -9.74
N GLU A 80 20.98 -10.23 -8.80
CA GLU A 80 20.95 -11.54 -8.12
C GLU A 80 19.70 -11.74 -7.24
N LEU A 81 19.08 -10.67 -6.74
CA LEU A 81 17.89 -10.73 -5.87
C LEU A 81 16.55 -10.72 -6.62
N LEU A 82 16.55 -10.61 -7.96
CA LEU A 82 15.32 -10.51 -8.76
C LEU A 82 14.41 -11.75 -8.63
N TRP A 83 14.97 -12.96 -8.50
CA TRP A 83 14.19 -14.18 -8.28
C TRP A 83 13.37 -14.13 -6.98
N ILE A 84 13.82 -13.37 -5.97
CA ILE A 84 13.11 -13.23 -4.69
C ILE A 84 11.84 -12.42 -4.90
N ILE A 85 11.90 -11.35 -5.70
CA ILE A 85 10.72 -10.56 -6.08
C ILE A 85 9.75 -11.39 -6.90
N LEU A 86 10.23 -12.24 -7.80
CA LEU A 86 9.37 -13.17 -8.55
C LEU A 86 8.60 -14.08 -7.59
N VAL A 87 9.30 -14.74 -6.67
CA VAL A 87 8.70 -15.64 -5.68
C VAL A 87 7.75 -14.89 -4.74
N ALA A 88 8.15 -13.71 -4.24
CA ALA A 88 7.34 -12.86 -3.39
C ALA A 88 6.08 -12.35 -4.10
N SER A 89 6.16 -11.99 -5.38
CA SER A 89 5.02 -11.55 -6.20
C SER A 89 4.05 -12.71 -6.48
N CYS A 90 4.55 -13.91 -6.75
CA CYS A 90 3.72 -15.11 -6.86
C CYS A 90 3.03 -15.46 -5.54
N ALA A 91 3.75 -15.42 -4.41
CA ALA A 91 3.18 -15.63 -3.08
C ALA A 91 2.13 -14.55 -2.74
N ALA A 92 2.42 -13.27 -3.02
CA ALA A 92 1.50 -12.16 -2.87
C ALA A 92 0.20 -12.40 -3.66
N LEU A 93 0.28 -12.77 -4.93
CA LEU A 93 -0.91 -13.06 -5.74
C LEU A 93 -1.77 -14.19 -5.14
N ILE A 94 -1.15 -15.25 -4.61
CA ILE A 94 -1.87 -16.36 -3.94
C ILE A 94 -2.58 -15.85 -2.68
N ILE A 95 -1.86 -15.18 -1.78
CA ILE A 95 -2.42 -14.71 -0.50
C ILE A 95 -3.50 -13.64 -0.75
N GLN A 96 -3.29 -12.73 -1.70
CA GLN A 96 -4.26 -11.72 -2.10
C GLN A 96 -5.51 -12.33 -2.74
N SER A 97 -5.36 -13.37 -3.58
CA SER A 97 -6.52 -14.10 -4.12
C SER A 97 -7.31 -14.80 -3.02
N LEU A 98 -6.66 -15.36 -1.99
CA LEU A 98 -7.35 -15.93 -0.83
C LEU A 98 -8.10 -14.87 -0.02
N ALA A 99 -7.51 -13.70 0.22
CA ALA A 99 -8.16 -12.58 0.90
C ALA A 99 -9.40 -12.06 0.13
N ALA A 100 -9.29 -11.92 -1.20
CA ALA A 100 -10.41 -11.59 -2.07
C ALA A 100 -11.52 -12.65 -2.02
N ASN A 101 -11.16 -13.94 -2.15
CA ASN A 101 -12.10 -15.05 -2.10
C ASN A 101 -12.84 -15.14 -0.76
N LEU A 102 -12.16 -14.88 0.36
CA LEU A 102 -12.78 -14.81 1.68
C LEU A 102 -13.89 -13.75 1.72
N GLY A 103 -13.59 -12.52 1.28
CA GLY A 103 -14.57 -11.44 1.22
C GLY A 103 -15.77 -11.78 0.33
N VAL A 104 -15.51 -12.26 -0.90
CA VAL A 104 -16.55 -12.61 -1.88
C VAL A 104 -17.47 -13.73 -1.40
N VAL A 105 -16.93 -14.80 -0.79
CA VAL A 105 -17.72 -15.97 -0.38
C VAL A 105 -18.50 -15.71 0.91
N THR A 106 -17.91 -14.99 1.87
CA THR A 106 -18.51 -14.80 3.20
C THR A 106 -19.35 -13.53 3.34
N GLY A 107 -19.13 -12.53 2.48
CA GLY A 107 -19.73 -11.20 2.60
C GLY A 107 -19.22 -10.39 3.79
N LYS A 108 -18.07 -10.77 4.37
CA LYS A 108 -17.39 -10.14 5.51
C LYS A 108 -15.90 -10.04 5.26
N HIS A 109 -15.26 -8.99 5.75
CA HIS A 109 -13.82 -8.78 5.57
C HIS A 109 -12.99 -9.47 6.67
N LEU A 110 -11.70 -9.69 6.41
CA LEU A 110 -10.83 -10.54 7.23
C LEU A 110 -10.81 -10.14 8.72
N ALA A 111 -10.82 -8.84 9.03
CA ALA A 111 -10.82 -8.35 10.40
C ALA A 111 -12.12 -8.71 11.18
N GLU A 112 -13.27 -8.76 10.51
CA GLU A 112 -14.53 -9.20 11.13
C GLU A 112 -14.51 -10.70 11.47
N HIS A 113 -13.86 -11.51 10.62
CA HIS A 113 -13.65 -12.94 10.89
C HIS A 113 -12.69 -13.14 12.07
N CYS A 114 -11.58 -12.39 12.13
CA CYS A 114 -10.68 -12.42 13.28
C CYS A 114 -11.42 -12.08 14.59
N ARG A 115 -12.30 -11.07 14.58
CA ARG A 115 -13.13 -10.70 15.74
C ARG A 115 -14.18 -11.75 16.10
N ALA A 116 -14.71 -12.48 15.13
CA ALA A 116 -15.70 -13.53 15.37
C ALA A 116 -15.07 -14.82 15.94
N GLU A 117 -13.87 -15.17 15.46
CA GLU A 117 -13.18 -16.43 15.81
C GLU A 117 -12.32 -16.31 17.09
N TYR A 118 -11.64 -15.18 17.29
CA TYR A 118 -10.69 -15.02 18.39
C TYR A 118 -11.31 -14.37 19.65
N PRO A 119 -10.92 -14.81 20.86
CA PRO A 119 -11.31 -14.14 22.09
C PRO A 119 -10.70 -12.73 22.19
N ARG A 120 -11.29 -11.89 23.06
CA ARG A 120 -11.03 -10.43 23.14
C ARG A 120 -9.54 -10.06 23.22
N VAL A 121 -8.73 -10.82 23.95
CA VAL A 121 -7.30 -10.50 24.17
C VAL A 121 -6.46 -10.73 22.89
N PRO A 122 -6.41 -11.94 22.28
CA PRO A 122 -5.79 -12.11 20.96
C PRO A 122 -6.33 -11.16 19.89
N ASN A 123 -7.64 -10.90 19.85
CA ASN A 123 -8.24 -9.95 18.92
C ASN A 123 -7.67 -8.52 19.08
N PHE A 124 -7.50 -8.06 20.32
CA PHE A 124 -6.90 -6.75 20.60
C PHE A 124 -5.40 -6.70 20.25
N ILE A 125 -4.66 -7.79 20.50
CA ILE A 125 -3.24 -7.91 20.13
C ILE A 125 -3.07 -7.87 18.60
N LEU A 126 -3.91 -8.60 17.86
CA LEU A 126 -3.93 -8.56 16.39
C LEU A 126 -4.26 -7.17 15.85
N TRP A 127 -5.24 -6.48 16.44
CA TRP A 127 -5.53 -5.08 16.11
C TRP A 127 -4.32 -4.17 16.34
N PHE A 128 -3.66 -4.29 17.49
CA PHE A 128 -2.50 -3.47 17.84
C PHE A 128 -1.35 -3.64 16.84
N PHE A 129 -1.01 -4.88 16.46
CA PHE A 129 -0.01 -5.14 15.42
C PHE A 129 -0.45 -4.66 14.03
N ALA A 130 -1.73 -4.80 13.67
CA ALA A 130 -2.24 -4.31 12.39
C ALA A 130 -2.22 -2.77 12.29
N GLU A 131 -2.54 -2.06 13.38
CA GLU A 131 -2.49 -0.61 13.46
C GLU A 131 -1.03 -0.10 13.42
N ILE A 132 -0.11 -0.75 14.13
CA ILE A 132 1.33 -0.48 14.02
C ILE A 132 1.83 -0.70 12.59
N ALA A 133 1.40 -1.77 11.91
CA ALA A 133 1.79 -2.04 10.53
C ALA A 133 1.26 -0.99 9.52
N VAL A 134 0.12 -0.34 9.82
CA VAL A 134 -0.37 0.82 9.05
C VAL A 134 0.49 2.07 9.32
N ILE A 135 0.78 2.36 10.60
CA ILE A 135 1.61 3.52 10.97
C ILE A 135 3.05 3.38 10.45
N ALA A 136 3.62 2.17 10.46
CA ALA A 136 4.96 1.90 9.93
C ALA A 136 5.06 2.11 8.41
N CYS A 137 3.99 1.77 7.66
CA CYS A 137 3.88 2.04 6.23
C CYS A 137 3.81 3.54 5.92
N ASP A 138 3.10 4.30 6.76
CA ASP A 138 2.89 5.75 6.57
C ASP A 138 4.20 6.57 6.73
N ILE A 139 5.24 6.02 7.37
CA ILE A 139 6.53 6.69 7.58
C ILE A 139 7.33 6.83 6.26
N PRO A 140 7.65 5.76 5.49
CA PRO A 140 8.23 5.88 4.15
C PRO A 140 7.42 6.77 3.20
N GLU A 141 6.08 6.78 3.30
CA GLU A 141 5.22 7.63 2.47
C GLU A 141 5.41 9.13 2.74
N VAL A 142 5.44 9.52 4.02
CA VAL A 142 5.73 10.90 4.45
C VAL A 142 7.11 11.33 3.97
N ILE A 143 8.12 10.47 4.15
CA ILE A 143 9.52 10.74 3.82
C ILE A 143 9.72 10.82 2.29
N GLY A 144 9.19 9.87 1.54
CA GLY A 144 9.21 9.86 0.08
C GLY A 144 8.53 11.07 -0.53
N THR A 145 7.35 11.44 -0.03
CA THR A 145 6.64 12.67 -0.44
C THR A 145 7.48 13.92 -0.14
N ALA A 146 8.12 13.99 1.03
CA ALA A 146 8.96 15.11 1.41
C ALA A 146 10.23 15.23 0.54
N PHE A 147 10.86 14.11 0.17
CA PHE A 147 11.98 14.09 -0.77
C PHE A 147 11.54 14.46 -2.19
N ALA A 148 10.40 13.98 -2.66
CA ALA A 148 9.86 14.36 -3.97
C ALA A 148 9.63 15.89 -4.07
N LEU A 149 9.07 16.50 -3.03
CA LEU A 149 8.90 17.96 -2.93
C LEU A 149 10.25 18.70 -2.86
N ASN A 150 11.25 18.13 -2.19
CA ASN A 150 12.60 18.67 -2.15
C ASN A 150 13.26 18.67 -3.54
N ILE A 151 13.15 17.59 -4.30
CA ILE A 151 13.75 17.47 -5.64
C ILE A 151 13.01 18.37 -6.64
N LEU A 152 11.67 18.40 -6.61
CA LEU A 152 10.85 19.08 -7.61
C LEU A 152 10.78 20.60 -7.40
N PHE A 153 10.72 21.06 -6.15
CA PHE A 153 10.50 22.47 -5.80
C PHE A 153 11.64 23.09 -4.95
N SER A 154 12.71 22.33 -4.65
CA SER A 154 13.80 22.77 -3.75
C SER A 154 13.33 23.17 -2.33
N ILE A 155 12.19 22.61 -1.89
CA ILE A 155 11.61 22.86 -0.56
C ILE A 155 12.40 22.04 0.48
N PRO A 156 12.84 22.63 1.61
CA PRO A 156 13.50 21.88 2.69
C PRO A 156 12.67 20.70 3.20
N VAL A 157 13.31 19.54 3.45
CA VAL A 157 12.63 18.28 3.80
C VAL A 157 11.66 18.43 4.99
N TRP A 158 12.01 19.20 6.02
CA TRP A 158 11.14 19.46 7.17
C TRP A 158 9.85 20.20 6.81
N ILE A 159 9.90 21.15 5.86
CA ILE A 159 8.71 21.81 5.31
C ILE A 159 7.93 20.81 4.44
N GLY A 160 8.63 19.97 3.67
CA GLY A 160 8.04 18.86 2.91
C GLY A 160 7.20 17.94 3.79
N VAL A 161 7.75 17.48 4.93
CA VAL A 161 7.07 16.63 5.92
C VAL A 161 5.79 17.31 6.44
N LEU A 162 5.86 18.58 6.84
CA LEU A 162 4.68 19.36 7.26
C LEU A 162 3.65 19.52 6.14
N LEU A 163 4.10 19.76 4.90
CA LEU A 163 3.23 19.87 3.72
C LEU A 163 2.53 18.53 3.41
N THR A 164 3.13 17.38 3.78
CA THR A 164 2.43 16.09 3.61
C THR A 164 1.16 16.02 4.44
N GLY A 165 1.15 16.59 5.65
CA GLY A 165 -0.05 16.68 6.49
C GLY A 165 -1.15 17.56 5.88
N LEU A 166 -0.79 18.56 5.06
CA LEU A 166 -1.76 19.30 4.25
C LEU A 166 -2.23 18.47 3.05
N SER A 167 -1.33 17.71 2.40
CA SER A 167 -1.69 16.85 1.27
C SER A 167 -2.69 15.76 1.67
N THR A 168 -2.60 15.21 2.89
CA THR A 168 -3.57 14.21 3.36
C THR A 168 -4.96 14.80 3.61
N LEU A 169 -5.07 16.07 4.01
CA LEU A 169 -6.35 16.78 4.14
C LEU A 169 -6.99 17.04 2.76
N VAL A 170 -6.19 17.44 1.76
CA VAL A 170 -6.65 17.59 0.37
C VAL A 170 -7.11 16.23 -0.20
N LEU A 171 -6.38 15.17 0.11
CA LEU A 171 -6.66 13.80 -0.34
C LEU A 171 -7.92 13.22 0.34
N LEU A 172 -8.15 13.49 1.62
CA LEU A 172 -9.42 13.21 2.32
C LEU A 172 -10.60 13.93 1.68
N ALA A 173 -10.45 15.21 1.34
CA ALA A 173 -11.48 15.95 0.62
C ALA A 173 -11.77 15.33 -0.76
N LEU A 174 -10.75 14.76 -1.42
CA LEU A 174 -10.90 14.04 -2.69
C LEU A 174 -11.56 12.67 -2.54
N GLN A 175 -11.37 11.96 -1.41
CA GLN A 175 -12.07 10.70 -1.10
C GLN A 175 -13.60 10.87 -1.04
N GLN A 176 -14.11 12.06 -0.69
CA GLN A 176 -15.55 12.36 -0.66
C GLN A 176 -16.23 12.33 -2.04
N TYR A 177 -15.46 12.25 -3.14
CA TYR A 177 -16.00 12.27 -4.51
C TYR A 177 -16.43 10.89 -5.07
N GLY A 178 -16.35 9.83 -4.26
CA GLY A 178 -16.87 8.48 -4.56
C GLY A 178 -15.80 7.49 -5.05
N VAL A 179 -15.96 6.22 -4.67
CA VAL A 179 -14.95 5.14 -4.84
C VAL A 179 -14.47 5.00 -6.29
N ARG A 180 -15.37 5.11 -7.28
CA ARG A 180 -15.02 4.90 -8.70
C ARG A 180 -14.10 5.98 -9.28
N LYS A 181 -14.11 7.20 -8.75
CA LYS A 181 -13.15 8.26 -9.16
C LYS A 181 -11.78 8.05 -8.53
N LEU A 182 -11.77 7.56 -7.29
CA LEU A 182 -10.56 7.18 -6.57
C LEU A 182 -9.82 6.04 -7.27
N GLU A 183 -10.53 4.99 -7.71
CA GLU A 183 -9.98 3.89 -8.52
C GLU A 183 -9.31 4.40 -9.81
N PHE A 184 -9.94 5.35 -10.51
CA PHE A 184 -9.38 5.94 -11.73
C PHE A 184 -8.14 6.81 -11.44
N LEU A 185 -8.16 7.63 -10.38
CA LEU A 185 -7.01 8.41 -9.93
C LEU A 185 -5.82 7.49 -9.60
N ILE A 186 -6.10 6.40 -8.89
CA ILE A 186 -5.11 5.39 -8.51
C ILE A 186 -4.50 4.70 -9.74
N ALA A 187 -5.33 4.26 -10.69
CA ALA A 187 -4.84 3.68 -11.94
C ALA A 187 -3.97 4.67 -12.74
N PHE A 188 -4.32 5.96 -12.74
CA PHE A 188 -3.51 7.02 -13.35
C PHE A 188 -2.16 7.24 -12.64
N LEU A 189 -2.12 7.21 -11.31
CA LEU A 189 -0.88 7.31 -10.54
C LEU A 189 0.04 6.10 -10.78
N VAL A 190 -0.50 4.87 -10.72
CA VAL A 190 0.25 3.63 -11.05
C VAL A 190 0.80 3.66 -12.48
N PHE A 191 0.00 4.11 -13.46
CA PHE A 191 0.47 4.25 -14.84
C PHE A 191 1.57 5.32 -14.99
N THR A 192 1.48 6.43 -14.23
CA THR A 192 2.51 7.47 -14.21
C THR A 192 3.84 6.95 -13.65
N ILE A 193 3.79 6.20 -12.55
CA ILE A 193 4.96 5.54 -11.94
C ILE A 193 5.58 4.55 -12.94
N ALA A 194 4.76 3.69 -13.54
CA ALA A 194 5.21 2.74 -14.56
C ALA A 194 5.90 3.46 -15.73
N ALA A 195 5.29 4.50 -16.28
CA ALA A 195 5.85 5.29 -17.37
C ALA A 195 7.21 5.90 -17.01
N CYS A 196 7.39 6.42 -15.78
CA CYS A 196 8.67 6.95 -15.32
C CYS A 196 9.75 5.86 -15.30
N PHE A 197 9.53 4.74 -14.63
CA PHE A 197 10.54 3.69 -14.50
C PHE A 197 10.81 2.92 -15.80
N PHE A 198 9.81 2.72 -16.66
CA PHE A 198 10.05 2.13 -17.99
C PHE A 198 10.87 3.06 -18.90
N VAL A 199 10.68 4.37 -18.79
CA VAL A 199 11.53 5.35 -19.50
C VAL A 199 12.96 5.30 -18.97
N GLU A 200 13.16 5.31 -17.65
CA GLU A 200 14.49 5.19 -17.04
C GLU A 200 15.18 3.87 -17.39
N LEU A 201 14.45 2.76 -17.40
CA LEU A 201 14.95 1.45 -17.84
C LEU A 201 15.45 1.48 -19.30
N GLY A 202 14.70 2.14 -20.18
CA GLY A 202 15.06 2.32 -21.59
C GLY A 202 16.31 3.18 -21.80
N TYR A 203 16.60 4.13 -20.91
CA TYR A 203 17.84 4.91 -20.91
C TYR A 203 19.02 4.19 -20.25
N ALA A 204 18.79 3.49 -19.14
CA ALA A 204 19.81 2.75 -18.40
C ALA A 204 20.36 1.55 -19.19
N LYS A 205 19.56 0.99 -20.12
CA LYS A 205 19.93 -0.14 -21.01
C LYS A 205 20.63 -1.30 -20.29
N PRO A 206 20.04 -1.86 -19.21
CA PRO A 206 20.59 -3.03 -18.55
C PRO A 206 20.71 -4.20 -19.51
N ALA A 207 21.71 -5.06 -19.29
CA ALA A 207 21.90 -6.26 -20.08
C ALA A 207 20.73 -7.24 -19.84
N ALA A 208 19.75 -7.25 -20.76
CA ALA A 208 18.52 -8.04 -20.61
C ALA A 208 18.77 -9.54 -20.34
N LYS A 209 19.87 -10.10 -20.86
CA LYS A 209 20.31 -11.48 -20.57
C LYS A 209 20.67 -11.68 -19.09
N GLU A 210 21.32 -10.71 -18.46
CA GLU A 210 21.71 -10.77 -17.05
C GLU A 210 20.50 -10.56 -16.12
N VAL A 211 19.60 -9.63 -16.47
CA VAL A 211 18.32 -9.40 -15.76
C VAL A 211 17.47 -10.68 -15.80
N LEU A 212 17.30 -11.29 -16.97
CA LEU A 212 16.55 -12.54 -17.13
C LEU A 212 17.23 -13.71 -16.38
N HIS A 213 18.56 -13.77 -16.36
CA HIS A 213 19.30 -14.78 -15.61
C HIS A 213 19.12 -14.58 -14.09
N GLY A 214 19.23 -13.37 -13.56
CA GLY A 214 19.00 -13.07 -12.15
C GLY A 214 17.55 -13.29 -11.69
N LEU A 215 16.60 -13.22 -12.63
CA LEU A 215 15.18 -13.48 -12.36
C LEU A 215 14.85 -14.98 -12.20
N PHE A 216 15.54 -15.86 -12.93
CA PHE A 216 15.24 -17.31 -12.95
C PHE A 216 16.30 -18.20 -12.28
N VAL A 217 17.53 -17.72 -12.09
CA VAL A 217 18.63 -18.50 -11.50
C VAL A 217 18.84 -18.00 -10.06
N PRO A 218 18.40 -18.76 -9.04
CA PRO A 218 18.57 -18.34 -7.65
C PRO A 218 20.05 -18.31 -7.28
N GLN A 219 20.55 -17.12 -6.99
CA GLN A 219 21.89 -16.91 -6.45
C GLN A 219 21.79 -16.03 -5.20
N LEU A 220 22.56 -16.40 -4.18
CA LEU A 220 22.72 -15.69 -2.91
C LEU A 220 24.22 -15.70 -2.62
N LYS A 221 24.95 -14.71 -3.14
CA LYS A 221 26.40 -14.59 -2.97
C LYS A 221 26.75 -13.36 -2.14
N GLY A 222 27.70 -13.53 -1.24
CA GLY A 222 28.24 -12.47 -0.40
C GLY A 222 27.52 -12.31 0.94
N ASP A 223 28.27 -11.88 1.94
CA ASP A 223 27.76 -11.60 3.27
C ASP A 223 26.74 -10.44 3.20
N GLY A 224 25.63 -10.58 3.93
CA GLY A 224 24.51 -9.62 3.89
C GLY A 224 23.42 -9.90 2.85
N ALA A 225 23.65 -10.76 1.84
CA ALA A 225 22.66 -11.05 0.79
C ALA A 225 21.34 -11.60 1.37
N THR A 226 21.45 -12.47 2.38
CA THR A 226 20.31 -13.03 3.13
C THR A 226 19.54 -11.97 3.92
N GLY A 227 20.21 -10.97 4.49
CA GLY A 227 19.54 -9.89 5.22
C GLY A 227 18.70 -9.01 4.30
N LEU A 228 19.25 -8.65 3.13
CA LEU A 228 18.52 -7.86 2.14
C LEU A 228 17.42 -8.67 1.44
N ALA A 229 17.64 -9.96 1.22
CA ALA A 229 16.61 -10.90 0.77
C ALA A 229 15.39 -10.96 1.72
N ILE A 230 15.63 -11.04 3.02
CA ILE A 230 14.58 -11.03 4.05
C ILE A 230 13.88 -9.66 4.09
N SER A 231 14.65 -8.56 4.04
CA SER A 231 14.10 -7.21 4.01
C SER A 231 13.18 -6.96 2.81
N LEU A 232 13.59 -7.39 1.62
CA LEU A 232 12.82 -7.28 0.38
C LEU A 232 11.56 -8.16 0.40
N LEU A 233 11.63 -9.38 0.96
CA LEU A 233 10.45 -10.21 1.17
C LEU A 233 9.50 -9.60 2.21
N GLY A 234 10.03 -8.96 3.25
CA GLY A 234 9.25 -8.24 4.27
C GLY A 234 8.51 -7.02 3.70
N ALA A 235 9.18 -6.20 2.88
CA ALA A 235 8.57 -5.05 2.22
C ALA A 235 7.41 -5.45 1.29
N MET A 236 7.57 -6.56 0.56
CA MET A 236 6.53 -7.11 -0.33
C MET A 236 5.34 -7.72 0.43
N VAL A 237 5.46 -8.10 1.72
CA VAL A 237 4.38 -8.76 2.47
C VAL A 237 3.74 -7.80 3.46
N MET A 238 2.89 -6.89 2.96
CA MET A 238 2.16 -5.90 3.77
C MET A 238 0.85 -6.48 4.37
N PRO A 239 0.76 -6.70 5.69
CA PRO A 239 -0.40 -7.37 6.28
C PRO A 239 -1.69 -6.55 6.20
N HIS A 240 -1.58 -5.22 6.32
CA HIS A 240 -2.72 -4.30 6.24
C HIS A 240 -3.44 -4.39 4.88
N ASN A 241 -2.72 -4.74 3.82
CA ASN A 241 -3.25 -4.87 2.47
C ASN A 241 -4.17 -6.10 2.31
N LEU A 242 -3.99 -7.15 3.12
CA LEU A 242 -4.88 -8.32 3.15
C LEU A 242 -6.28 -7.94 3.68
N PHE A 243 -6.31 -7.16 4.76
CA PHE A 243 -7.56 -6.63 5.31
C PHE A 243 -8.23 -5.70 4.30
N LEU A 244 -7.47 -4.79 3.67
CA LEU A 244 -7.95 -3.89 2.62
C LEU A 244 -8.59 -4.67 1.46
N HIS A 245 -7.87 -5.63 0.87
CA HIS A 245 -8.38 -6.38 -0.29
C HIS A 245 -9.66 -7.14 0.03
N SER A 246 -9.70 -7.82 1.18
CA SER A 246 -10.89 -8.56 1.64
C SER A 246 -12.13 -7.67 1.87
N ALA A 247 -11.93 -6.36 2.08
CA ALA A 247 -13.01 -5.39 2.22
C ALA A 247 -13.38 -4.70 0.89
N LEU A 248 -12.41 -4.36 0.04
CA LEU A 248 -12.66 -3.69 -1.24
C LEU A 248 -13.52 -4.54 -2.20
N VAL A 249 -13.38 -5.87 -2.17
CA VAL A 249 -14.22 -6.78 -2.96
C VAL A 249 -15.71 -6.74 -2.58
N LEU A 250 -16.05 -6.25 -1.38
CA LEU A 250 -17.43 -6.05 -0.90
C LEU A 250 -18.07 -4.77 -1.45
N SER A 251 -17.31 -3.88 -2.10
CA SER A 251 -17.84 -2.64 -2.72
C SER A 251 -18.72 -2.90 -3.95
N ARG A 252 -18.65 -4.11 -4.53
CA ARG A 252 -19.41 -4.51 -5.72
C ARG A 252 -20.60 -5.38 -5.32
N LYS A 253 -21.78 -5.15 -5.90
CA LYS A 253 -22.95 -6.04 -5.71
C LYS A 253 -22.72 -7.35 -6.47
N ILE A 254 -22.41 -8.43 -5.74
CA ILE A 254 -22.20 -9.78 -6.29
C ILE A 254 -23.49 -10.59 -6.14
N PRO A 255 -24.03 -11.19 -7.21
CA PRO A 255 -25.20 -12.05 -7.10
C PRO A 255 -24.87 -13.31 -6.28
N ARG A 256 -25.65 -13.59 -5.24
CA ARG A 256 -25.44 -14.72 -4.30
C ARG A 256 -25.76 -16.11 -4.88
N SER A 257 -25.62 -16.29 -6.19
CA SER A 257 -25.70 -17.59 -6.85
C SER A 257 -24.32 -18.26 -6.85
N VAL A 258 -24.29 -19.60 -6.85
CA VAL A 258 -23.02 -20.36 -6.90
C VAL A 258 -22.21 -20.02 -8.17
N GLY A 259 -22.89 -19.77 -9.29
CA GLY A 259 -22.26 -19.29 -10.53
C GLY A 259 -21.66 -17.90 -10.38
N GLY A 260 -22.43 -16.94 -9.84
CA GLY A 260 -22.01 -15.55 -9.66
C GLY A 260 -20.82 -15.38 -8.73
N ILE A 261 -20.80 -16.12 -7.61
CA ILE A 261 -19.67 -16.15 -6.67
C ILE A 261 -18.41 -16.68 -7.38
N LYS A 262 -18.53 -17.80 -8.11
CA LYS A 262 -17.39 -18.40 -8.84
C LYS A 262 -16.86 -17.49 -9.96
N GLU A 263 -17.75 -16.77 -10.64
CA GLU A 263 -17.40 -15.79 -11.67
C GLU A 263 -16.70 -14.56 -11.05
N ALA A 264 -17.22 -14.01 -9.95
CA ALA A 264 -16.59 -12.90 -9.23
C ALA A 264 -15.19 -13.26 -8.70
N CYS A 265 -15.02 -14.42 -8.06
CA CYS A 265 -13.71 -14.94 -7.65
C CYS A 265 -12.73 -15.01 -8.83
N ARG A 266 -13.18 -15.48 -9.99
CA ARG A 266 -12.34 -15.56 -11.20
C ARG A 266 -11.97 -14.17 -11.73
N PHE A 267 -12.89 -13.21 -11.74
CA PHE A 267 -12.59 -11.85 -12.19
C PHE A 267 -11.61 -11.13 -11.26
N TYR A 268 -11.81 -11.17 -9.93
CA TYR A 268 -10.87 -10.57 -8.98
C TYR A 268 -9.49 -11.23 -9.02
N MET A 269 -9.40 -12.55 -9.23
CA MET A 269 -8.13 -13.24 -9.44
C MET A 269 -7.40 -12.73 -10.70
N ILE A 270 -8.11 -12.56 -11.82
CA ILE A 270 -7.53 -12.05 -13.07
C ILE A 270 -7.10 -10.58 -12.93
N GLU A 271 -7.93 -9.76 -12.28
CA GLU A 271 -7.65 -8.35 -12.02
C GLU A 271 -6.41 -8.17 -11.12
N SER A 272 -6.37 -8.89 -10.00
CA SER A 272 -5.24 -8.86 -9.06
C SER A 272 -3.97 -9.37 -9.72
N ALA A 273 -4.06 -10.43 -10.53
CA ALA A 273 -2.93 -10.93 -11.30
C ALA A 273 -2.39 -9.87 -12.28
N PHE A 274 -3.28 -9.16 -12.99
CA PHE A 274 -2.87 -8.10 -13.91
C PHE A 274 -2.21 -6.93 -13.17
N ALA A 275 -2.83 -6.44 -12.10
CA ALA A 275 -2.32 -5.29 -11.34
C ALA A 275 -0.99 -5.62 -10.63
N LEU A 276 -0.86 -6.80 -9.99
CA LEU A 276 0.39 -7.25 -9.38
C LEU A 276 1.48 -7.56 -10.42
N THR A 277 1.12 -7.97 -11.63
CA THR A 277 2.10 -8.12 -12.73
C THR A 277 2.67 -6.76 -13.15
N ILE A 278 1.86 -5.70 -13.16
CA ILE A 278 2.36 -4.33 -13.41
C ILE A 278 3.30 -3.89 -12.29
N ALA A 279 2.91 -4.09 -11.02
CA ALA A 279 3.76 -3.81 -9.86
C ALA A 279 5.11 -4.55 -9.95
N PHE A 280 5.08 -5.85 -10.19
CA PHE A 280 6.26 -6.69 -10.39
C PHE A 280 7.20 -6.12 -11.48
N PHE A 281 6.68 -5.70 -12.64
CA PHE A 281 7.53 -5.10 -13.68
C PHE A 281 8.12 -3.74 -13.27
N ILE A 282 7.44 -2.96 -12.44
CA ILE A 282 7.99 -1.71 -11.89
C ILE A 282 9.17 -2.05 -10.96
N ASN A 283 9.01 -2.98 -10.02
CA ASN A 283 10.04 -3.35 -9.05
C ASN A 283 11.28 -3.95 -9.74
N VAL A 284 11.06 -4.82 -10.75
CA VAL A 284 12.13 -5.30 -11.65
C VAL A 284 12.81 -4.14 -12.38
N SER A 285 12.07 -3.11 -12.81
CA SER A 285 12.65 -1.92 -13.46
C SER A 285 13.49 -1.09 -12.50
N VAL A 286 13.02 -0.85 -11.27
CA VAL A 286 13.72 -0.10 -10.21
C VAL A 286 15.08 -0.74 -9.90
N ILE A 287 15.09 -2.06 -9.65
CA ILE A 287 16.34 -2.81 -9.43
C ILE A 287 17.24 -2.80 -10.66
N SER A 288 16.66 -2.99 -11.84
CA SER A 288 17.45 -3.05 -13.07
C SER A 288 18.12 -1.71 -13.38
N VAL A 289 17.45 -0.58 -13.10
CA VAL A 289 18.03 0.77 -13.20
C VAL A 289 19.11 0.98 -12.14
N SER A 290 18.82 0.69 -10.87
CA SER A 290 19.78 0.85 -9.77
C SER A 290 21.06 0.03 -9.99
N GLY A 291 20.92 -1.25 -10.35
CA GLY A 291 22.04 -2.15 -10.64
C GLY A 291 22.80 -1.80 -11.92
N ALA A 292 22.16 -1.20 -12.93
CA ALA A 292 22.85 -0.67 -14.10
C ALA A 292 23.65 0.60 -13.78
N VAL A 293 23.08 1.50 -12.98
CA VAL A 293 23.72 2.76 -12.56
C VAL A 293 24.91 2.49 -11.65
N CYS A 294 24.70 1.80 -10.52
CA CYS A 294 25.73 1.56 -9.50
C CYS A 294 26.87 0.63 -9.96
N ASN A 295 26.64 -0.22 -10.97
CA ASN A 295 27.66 -1.09 -11.57
C ASN A 295 28.21 -0.53 -12.90
N SER A 296 28.00 0.76 -13.20
CA SER A 296 28.57 1.41 -14.39
C SER A 296 30.02 1.83 -14.16
N SER A 297 30.87 1.66 -15.16
CA SER A 297 32.33 1.92 -15.05
C SER A 297 32.74 3.40 -15.08
N ASN A 298 31.78 4.33 -15.16
CA ASN A 298 32.01 5.77 -15.22
C ASN A 298 31.51 6.52 -13.97
N ILE A 299 31.24 5.81 -12.86
CA ILE A 299 30.80 6.42 -11.61
C ILE A 299 31.98 7.01 -10.82
N ASN A 300 31.75 8.16 -10.17
CA ASN A 300 32.74 8.79 -9.29
C ASN A 300 32.90 8.00 -7.98
N ALA A 301 34.08 8.08 -7.35
CA ALA A 301 34.35 7.39 -6.07
C ALA A 301 33.46 7.85 -4.88
N GLU A 302 32.73 8.95 -5.01
CA GLU A 302 31.71 9.39 -4.07
C GLU A 302 30.34 8.72 -4.36
N ASP A 303 29.92 8.73 -5.62
CA ASP A 303 28.72 8.01 -6.09
C ASP A 303 28.83 6.49 -5.84
N GLN A 304 30.01 5.90 -6.00
CA GLN A 304 30.30 4.49 -5.67
C GLN A 304 30.06 4.19 -4.18
N ARG A 305 30.32 5.15 -3.28
CA ARG A 305 30.06 5.01 -1.84
C ARG A 305 28.57 5.19 -1.52
N ASN A 306 27.89 6.10 -2.22
CA ASN A 306 26.43 6.27 -2.10
C ASN A 306 25.66 4.99 -2.49
N CYS A 307 26.18 4.16 -3.39
CA CYS A 307 25.61 2.86 -3.73
C CYS A 307 25.72 1.79 -2.61
N GLN A 308 26.57 1.98 -1.59
CA GLN A 308 26.68 1.03 -0.46
C GLN A 308 25.57 1.20 0.59
N ASP A 309 24.89 2.34 0.59
CA ASP A 309 23.82 2.67 1.53
C ASP A 309 22.85 3.61 0.81
N LEU A 310 22.05 3.05 -0.10
CA LEU A 310 21.25 3.82 -1.06
C LEU A 310 19.87 4.15 -0.49
N ASP A 311 19.68 5.42 -0.13
CA ASP A 311 18.37 5.95 0.31
C ASP A 311 17.64 6.62 -0.85
N LEU A 312 16.32 6.83 -0.71
CA LEU A 312 15.48 7.56 -1.67
C LEU A 312 16.08 8.94 -2.08
N ASN A 313 16.72 9.63 -1.13
CA ASN A 313 17.40 10.90 -1.39
C ASN A 313 18.63 10.71 -2.29
N LYS A 314 19.57 9.85 -1.88
CA LYS A 314 20.82 9.53 -2.59
C LYS A 314 20.54 9.00 -4.01
N ALA A 315 19.49 8.17 -4.16
CA ALA A 315 19.06 7.64 -5.45
C ALA A 315 18.70 8.74 -6.46
N SER A 316 17.98 9.79 -6.03
CA SER A 316 17.62 10.92 -6.90
C SER A 316 18.82 11.70 -7.43
N PHE A 317 19.92 11.75 -6.67
CA PHE A 317 21.19 12.39 -7.06
C PHE A 317 22.03 11.46 -7.95
N LEU A 318 22.11 10.16 -7.66
CA LEU A 318 22.76 9.18 -8.52
C LEU A 318 22.11 9.11 -9.91
N LEU A 319 20.77 9.06 -9.96
CA LEU A 319 20.00 9.13 -11.20
C LEU A 319 20.26 10.45 -11.95
N ARG A 320 20.35 11.59 -11.23
CA ARG A 320 20.72 12.89 -11.82
C ARG A 320 22.12 12.89 -12.44
N ASN A 321 23.09 12.29 -11.78
CA ASN A 321 24.49 12.29 -12.19
C ASN A 321 24.72 11.38 -13.40
N VAL A 322 24.07 10.21 -13.44
CA VAL A 322 24.31 9.18 -14.46
C VAL A 322 23.33 9.25 -15.65
N LEU A 323 22.05 9.52 -15.42
CA LEU A 323 21.02 9.63 -16.48
C LEU A 323 20.64 11.09 -16.82
N GLY A 324 21.19 12.06 -16.08
CA GLY A 324 20.99 13.49 -16.31
C GLY A 324 19.78 14.08 -15.59
N SER A 325 19.67 15.42 -15.67
CA SER A 325 18.70 16.20 -14.87
C SER A 325 17.22 15.90 -15.13
N TRP A 326 16.87 15.16 -16.18
CA TRP A 326 15.48 14.78 -16.47
C TRP A 326 15.04 13.53 -15.68
N SER A 327 15.92 12.55 -15.49
CA SER A 327 15.63 11.33 -14.71
C SER A 327 15.31 11.67 -13.25
N SER A 328 16.13 12.50 -12.60
CA SER A 328 15.86 12.99 -11.22
C SER A 328 14.45 13.60 -11.04
N LYS A 329 13.92 14.27 -12.07
CA LYS A 329 12.54 14.81 -12.07
C LYS A 329 11.48 13.73 -12.29
N LEU A 330 11.73 12.76 -13.17
CA LEU A 330 10.84 11.60 -13.36
C LEU A 330 10.76 10.76 -12.09
N PHE A 331 11.89 10.45 -11.46
CA PHE A 331 11.95 9.79 -10.16
C PHE A 331 11.17 10.56 -9.07
N ALA A 332 11.35 11.89 -8.98
CA ALA A 332 10.57 12.71 -8.04
C ALA A 332 9.06 12.68 -8.31
N ILE A 333 8.64 12.68 -9.59
CA ILE A 333 7.22 12.56 -9.97
C ILE A 333 6.67 11.18 -9.60
N ALA A 334 7.42 10.10 -9.86
CA ALA A 334 7.06 8.74 -9.49
C ALA A 334 6.96 8.57 -7.97
N LEU A 335 7.92 9.10 -7.22
CA LEU A 335 7.96 9.07 -5.75
C LEU A 335 6.80 9.88 -5.13
N LEU A 336 6.45 11.03 -5.72
CA LEU A 336 5.27 11.80 -5.31
C LEU A 336 3.97 11.04 -5.59
N ALA A 337 3.83 10.46 -6.79
CA ALA A 337 2.65 9.68 -7.17
C ALA A 337 2.47 8.45 -6.27
N SER A 338 3.57 7.74 -6.00
CA SER A 338 3.66 6.58 -5.11
C SER A 338 3.21 6.96 -3.69
N GLY A 339 3.86 7.94 -3.05
CA GLY A 339 3.53 8.37 -1.69
C GLY A 339 2.08 8.86 -1.53
N GLN A 340 1.57 9.65 -2.48
CA GLN A 340 0.16 10.09 -2.44
C GLN A 340 -0.82 8.93 -2.64
N SER A 341 -0.50 7.96 -3.51
CA SER A 341 -1.36 6.80 -3.74
C SER A 341 -1.41 5.85 -2.54
N SER A 342 -0.26 5.61 -1.88
CA SER A 342 -0.19 4.69 -0.73
C SER A 342 -0.92 5.25 0.49
N THR A 343 -0.92 6.58 0.67
CA THR A 343 -1.66 7.24 1.75
C THR A 343 -3.17 7.02 1.63
N ILE A 344 -3.69 6.93 0.40
CA ILE A 344 -5.08 6.51 0.18
C ILE A 344 -5.28 5.11 0.78
N THR A 345 -4.48 4.13 0.34
CA THR A 345 -4.64 2.73 0.74
C THR A 345 -4.43 2.50 2.23
N GLY A 346 -3.47 3.19 2.87
CA GLY A 346 -3.25 3.13 4.31
C GLY A 346 -4.47 3.59 5.12
N THR A 347 -5.13 4.69 4.71
CA THR A 347 -6.35 5.17 5.39
C THR A 347 -7.51 4.19 5.32
N TYR A 348 -7.77 3.58 4.15
CA TYR A 348 -8.80 2.55 4.00
C TYR A 348 -8.44 1.27 4.76
N ALA A 349 -7.19 0.79 4.64
CA ALA A 349 -6.72 -0.42 5.32
C ALA A 349 -6.90 -0.30 6.83
N GLY A 350 -6.44 0.82 7.39
CA GLY A 350 -6.69 1.17 8.78
C GLY A 350 -8.17 1.21 9.13
N GLN A 351 -9.00 1.90 8.33
CA GLN A 351 -10.45 2.00 8.59
C GLN A 351 -11.10 0.62 8.73
N TYR A 352 -10.83 -0.31 7.81
CA TYR A 352 -11.34 -1.68 7.89
C TYR A 352 -10.73 -2.48 9.04
N VAL A 353 -9.46 -2.29 9.38
CA VAL A 353 -8.83 -2.91 10.56
C VAL A 353 -9.56 -2.47 11.84
N MET A 354 -9.71 -1.17 12.09
CA MET A 354 -10.34 -0.66 13.32
C MET A 354 -11.84 -1.01 13.39
N GLN A 355 -12.59 -0.90 12.29
CA GLN A 355 -14.00 -1.27 12.25
C GLN A 355 -14.18 -2.78 12.43
N GLY A 356 -13.38 -3.62 11.78
CA GLY A 356 -13.51 -5.07 11.88
C GLY A 356 -13.06 -5.64 13.23
N PHE A 357 -11.92 -5.20 13.77
CA PHE A 357 -11.41 -5.71 15.04
C PHE A 357 -12.13 -5.11 16.25
N LEU A 358 -12.36 -3.80 16.28
CA LEU A 358 -12.89 -3.08 17.46
C LEU A 358 -14.37 -2.68 17.34
N ASP A 359 -14.97 -2.63 16.15
CA ASP A 359 -16.32 -2.07 15.89
C ASP A 359 -16.43 -0.61 16.34
N LEU A 360 -15.29 0.10 16.28
CA LEU A 360 -15.21 1.54 16.52
C LEU A 360 -15.36 2.28 15.20
N ARG A 361 -16.45 3.05 15.10
CA ARG A 361 -16.76 3.90 13.94
C ARG A 361 -16.30 5.33 14.23
N LEU A 362 -15.02 5.61 14.00
CA LEU A 362 -14.52 6.98 13.92
C LEU A 362 -14.79 7.57 12.53
N GLU A 363 -14.92 8.89 12.46
CA GLU A 363 -14.97 9.59 11.18
C GLU A 363 -13.61 9.51 10.46
N PRO A 364 -13.57 9.28 9.13
CA PRO A 364 -12.32 9.05 8.40
C PRO A 364 -11.27 10.17 8.56
N TRP A 365 -11.71 11.43 8.66
CA TRP A 365 -10.81 12.57 8.80
C TRP A 365 -10.10 12.61 10.16
N ILE A 366 -10.81 12.32 11.26
CA ILE A 366 -10.22 12.23 12.61
C ILE A 366 -9.17 11.14 12.63
N ARG A 367 -9.53 9.98 12.05
CA ARG A 367 -8.68 8.80 12.05
C ARG A 367 -7.40 9.02 11.24
N ASN A 368 -7.52 9.55 10.02
CA ASN A 368 -6.34 9.86 9.19
C ASN A 368 -5.48 10.96 9.82
N LEU A 369 -6.08 12.01 10.40
CA LEU A 369 -5.30 13.03 11.11
C LEU A 369 -4.51 12.41 12.28
N LEU A 370 -5.11 11.48 13.02
CA LEU A 370 -4.44 10.78 14.12
C LEU A 370 -3.30 9.87 13.63
N THR A 371 -3.54 8.99 12.65
CA THR A 371 -2.48 8.12 12.11
C THR A 371 -1.35 8.93 11.48
N ARG A 372 -1.69 9.97 10.71
CA ARG A 372 -0.69 10.83 10.05
C ARG A 372 0.10 11.67 11.05
N CYS A 373 -0.51 12.15 12.14
CA CYS A 373 0.24 12.76 13.24
C CYS A 373 1.23 11.78 13.88
N LEU A 374 0.82 10.52 14.10
CA LEU A 374 1.70 9.48 14.64
C LEU A 374 2.86 9.10 13.70
N ALA A 375 2.71 9.24 12.37
CA ALA A 375 3.80 9.06 11.41
C ALA A 375 4.66 10.33 11.19
N ILE A 376 4.06 11.52 11.25
CA ILE A 376 4.76 12.80 11.11
C ILE A 376 5.70 13.06 12.29
N VAL A 377 5.32 12.72 13.53
CA VAL A 377 6.18 12.94 14.71
C VAL A 377 7.54 12.24 14.61
N PRO A 378 7.67 10.92 14.39
CA PRO A 378 8.97 10.27 14.21
C PRO A 378 9.69 10.80 12.96
N SER A 379 8.98 11.05 11.87
CA SER A 379 9.55 11.62 10.64
C SER A 379 10.18 13.01 10.88
N LEU A 380 9.54 13.87 11.70
CA LEU A 380 10.07 15.19 12.09
C LEU A 380 11.23 15.09 13.09
N ILE A 381 11.23 14.10 13.99
CA ILE A 381 12.36 13.86 14.89
C ILE A 381 13.59 13.49 14.06
N VAL A 382 13.44 12.56 13.12
CA VAL A 382 14.52 12.14 12.20
C VAL A 382 14.98 13.29 11.30
N ALA A 383 14.07 13.99 10.62
CA ALA A 383 14.40 15.13 9.77
C ALA A 383 14.94 16.35 10.53
N GLY A 384 14.56 16.51 11.80
CA GLY A 384 15.09 17.53 12.71
C GLY A 384 16.49 17.19 13.21
N HIS A 385 16.74 15.92 13.54
CA HIS A 385 18.05 15.45 13.99
C HIS A 385 19.11 15.49 12.87
N TRP A 386 18.69 15.30 11.61
CA TRP A 386 19.51 15.57 10.41
C TRP A 386 20.14 16.97 10.42
N ARG A 387 19.44 17.98 10.98
CA ARG A 387 19.93 19.36 11.09
C ARG A 387 20.91 19.57 12.25
N LEU A 388 20.90 18.70 13.26
CA LEU A 388 21.84 18.72 14.38
C LEU A 388 23.17 18.05 14.01
N CYS A 389 23.14 16.93 13.28
CA CYS A 389 24.36 16.26 12.80
C CYS A 389 25.17 17.09 11.79
N TRP A 390 24.55 17.99 11.02
CA TRP A 390 25.30 18.92 10.15
C TRP A 390 26.18 19.94 10.90
N GLY A 391 26.12 19.98 12.24
CA GLY A 391 27.02 20.79 13.07
C GLY A 391 28.32 20.08 13.50
N TRP A 392 28.38 18.75 13.48
CA TRP A 392 29.52 17.96 13.99
C TRP A 392 29.82 16.78 13.07
N ALA A 393 31.05 16.72 12.56
CA ALA A 393 31.51 15.60 11.75
C ALA A 393 31.66 14.32 12.60
N ALA A 394 31.38 13.17 11.98
CA ALA A 394 31.59 11.82 12.49
C ALA A 394 30.94 11.48 13.84
N ASP A 395 29.83 10.73 13.81
CA ASP A 395 29.92 9.28 14.01
C ASP A 395 28.58 8.56 13.72
N ASN A 396 28.64 7.24 13.62
CA ASN A 396 27.54 6.36 13.19
C ASN A 396 26.43 6.20 14.25
N TYR A 397 25.30 5.62 13.80
CA TYR A 397 24.13 5.15 14.55
C TYR A 397 23.17 6.23 15.08
N CYS A 398 22.06 6.42 14.36
CA CYS A 398 20.91 7.21 14.82
C CYS A 398 19.57 6.70 14.26
N ILE A 399 18.78 6.03 15.11
CA ILE A 399 17.30 5.85 15.13
C ILE A 399 16.57 5.31 13.88
N TYR A 400 17.02 5.57 12.65
CA TYR A 400 16.50 4.96 11.42
C TYR A 400 16.51 3.43 11.49
N ASP A 401 17.61 2.86 11.99
CA ASP A 401 17.74 1.41 12.23
C ASP A 401 16.68 0.87 13.20
N PHE A 402 16.23 1.66 14.18
CA PHE A 402 15.31 1.20 15.22
C PHE A 402 13.82 1.26 14.81
N ILE A 403 13.47 2.06 13.80
CA ILE A 403 12.08 2.24 13.36
C ILE A 403 11.82 1.55 12.01
N VAL A 404 12.82 1.48 11.12
CA VAL A 404 12.69 0.89 9.76
C VAL A 404 13.38 -0.48 9.66
N ARG A 405 14.47 -0.74 10.40
CA ARG A 405 15.34 -1.92 10.23
C ARG A 405 15.26 -2.96 11.37
N ALA A 406 14.55 -2.63 12.45
CA ALA A 406 14.63 -3.32 13.75
C ALA A 406 14.15 -4.79 13.84
N PRO A 407 13.34 -5.37 12.93
CA PRO A 407 12.98 -6.79 13.06
C PRO A 407 14.09 -7.75 12.58
N PHE A 408 15.13 -7.28 11.88
CA PHE A 408 15.89 -8.13 10.95
C PHE A 408 17.42 -8.15 11.08
N TYR A 409 18.01 -7.65 12.17
CA TYR A 409 19.40 -7.96 12.52
C TYR A 409 19.52 -8.51 13.95
N SER A 410 19.69 -9.82 14.03
CA SER A 410 20.20 -10.51 15.22
C SER A 410 21.72 -10.45 15.19
N ASP A 411 22.33 -10.12 16.33
CA ASP A 411 23.77 -9.94 16.55
C ASP A 411 24.70 -10.91 15.81
N SER A 412 25.76 -10.36 15.22
CA SER A 412 27.01 -11.08 14.96
C SER A 412 28.26 -10.25 15.33
N THR A 413 28.18 -9.42 16.36
CA THR A 413 29.34 -8.77 16.99
C THR A 413 29.86 -9.61 18.16
N SER A 414 30.52 -10.71 17.83
CA SER A 414 31.48 -11.38 18.73
C SER A 414 32.56 -12.08 17.91
N GLN A 415 33.81 -11.98 18.38
CA GLN A 415 35.09 -12.37 17.74
C GLN A 415 35.84 -11.21 17.04
N VAL A 416 36.36 -10.28 17.86
CA VAL A 416 37.61 -9.58 17.55
C VAL A 416 38.75 -10.39 18.18
N HIS A 417 39.81 -10.62 17.41
CA HIS A 417 41.15 -10.95 17.92
C HIS A 417 42.15 -9.94 17.35
#